data_AF-A0A969HAS0-F1
#
_entry.id   AF-A0A969HAS0-F1
#
_cell.length_a   1.000
_cell.length_b   1.000
_cell.length_c   1.000
_cell.angle_alpha   90.00
_cell.angle_beta   90.00
_cell.angle_gamma   90.00
#
_symmetry.space_group_name_H-M   'P 1'
#
loop_
_entity.id
_entity.type
_entity.pdbx_description
1 polymer ?
#
loop_
_entity_poly.entity_id
_entity_poly.type
_entity_poly.pdbx_seq_one_letter_code
_entity_poly.pdbx_strand_id
1 'polypeptide(L)'
;MNGKTEQRIIDKISQMVMAERPFAINHNDKTLAIVLPMKDYQQFQSIQEARLTALKQELNSALELIRHYTAHESLPELESRLAALRHTIEQEMGK
;
A
#
# COMPACT_ATOMS: atom_id res chain seq x y z
N MET A 1 20.66 23.90 -19.79
CA MET A 1 19.62 24.29 -18.81
C MET A 1 20.13 25.52 -18.07
N ASN A 2 19.27 26.51 -17.83
CA ASN A 2 19.68 27.87 -17.46
C ASN A 2 19.83 27.96 -15.92
N GLY A 3 20.99 28.39 -15.39
CA GLY A 3 21.30 28.36 -13.95
C GLY A 3 20.30 29.13 -13.05
N LYS A 4 19.53 30.06 -13.63
CA LYS A 4 18.41 30.73 -12.94
C LYS A 4 17.25 29.80 -12.57
N THR A 5 17.02 28.72 -13.32
CA THR A 5 15.96 27.75 -13.04
C THR A 5 16.33 26.84 -11.89
N GLU A 6 17.59 26.38 -11.84
CA GLU A 6 18.12 25.55 -10.74
C GLU A 6 18.10 26.32 -9.42
N GLN A 7 18.58 27.57 -9.41
CA GLN A 7 18.57 28.41 -8.21
C GLN A 7 17.15 28.58 -7.65
N ARG A 8 16.16 28.78 -8.52
CA ARG A 8 14.75 28.98 -8.13
C ARG A 8 14.11 27.71 -7.57
N ILE A 9 14.53 26.54 -8.06
CA ILE A 9 14.13 25.25 -7.52
C ILE A 9 14.76 25.05 -6.14
N ILE A 10 16.05 25.33 -6.00
CA ILE A 10 16.78 25.23 -4.73
C ILE A 10 16.19 26.16 -3.67
N ASP A 11 15.89 27.42 -4.00
CA ASP A 11 15.28 28.37 -3.07
C ASP A 11 13.91 27.90 -2.60
N LYS A 12 13.10 27.37 -3.51
CA LYS A 12 11.75 26.87 -3.21
C LYS A 12 11.80 25.59 -2.36
N ILE A 13 12.73 24.67 -2.66
CA ILE A 13 12.99 23.49 -1.83
C ILE A 13 13.45 23.93 -0.43
N SER A 14 14.39 24.87 -0.35
CA SER A 14 14.94 25.36 0.92
C SER A 14 13.85 26.00 1.80
N GLN A 15 13.01 26.87 1.23
CA GLN A 15 11.86 27.46 1.94
C GLN A 15 10.87 26.40 2.45
N MET A 16 10.60 25.37 1.65
CA MET A 16 9.65 24.30 2.01
C MET A 16 10.22 23.35 3.06
N VAL A 17 11.53 23.05 3.00
CA VAL A 17 12.25 22.30 4.03
C VAL A 17 12.21 23.05 5.37
N MET A 18 12.43 24.38 5.36
CA MET A 18 12.30 25.19 6.58
C MET A 18 10.87 25.28 7.11
N ALA A 19 9.87 25.14 6.25
CA ALA A 19 8.47 25.16 6.65
C ALA A 19 7.98 23.82 7.24
N GLU A 20 8.81 22.76 7.22
CA GLU A 20 8.46 21.39 7.63
C GLU A 20 7.11 20.91 7.06
N ARG A 21 6.83 21.22 5.78
CA ARG A 21 5.58 20.83 5.13
C ARG A 21 5.82 19.92 3.93
N PRO A 22 4.95 18.93 3.69
CA PRO A 22 4.91 18.17 2.46
C PRO A 22 4.76 19.07 1.23
N PHE A 23 5.48 18.77 0.15
CA PHE A 23 5.25 19.43 -1.13
C PHE A 23 5.46 18.51 -2.33
N ALA A 24 4.72 18.76 -3.40
CA ALA A 24 4.82 18.02 -4.65
C ALA A 24 5.73 18.76 -5.64
N ILE A 25 6.64 18.03 -6.28
CA ILE A 25 7.42 18.47 -7.44
C ILE A 25 6.62 18.07 -8.68
N ASN A 26 6.03 19.06 -9.34
CA ASN A 26 5.22 18.87 -10.54
C ASN A 26 6.00 19.32 -11.79
N HIS A 27 5.83 18.58 -12.89
CA HIS A 27 6.32 18.94 -14.21
C HIS A 27 5.22 18.68 -15.24
N ASN A 28 4.82 19.72 -15.99
CA ASN A 28 3.76 19.66 -17.00
C ASN A 28 2.50 18.95 -16.46
N ASP A 29 1.99 19.43 -15.31
CA ASP A 29 0.80 18.91 -14.61
C ASP A 29 0.87 17.46 -14.11
N LYS A 30 2.05 16.84 -14.17
CA LYS A 30 2.31 15.53 -13.57
C LYS A 30 3.16 15.69 -12.31
N THR A 31 2.72 15.09 -11.22
CA THR A 31 3.53 14.98 -10.00
C THR A 31 4.64 13.95 -10.22
N LEU A 32 5.88 14.40 -10.18
CA LEU A 32 7.07 13.56 -10.32
C LEU A 32 7.52 13.00 -8.97
N ALA A 33 7.44 13.81 -7.92
CA ALA A 33 7.85 13.41 -6.58
C ALA A 33 7.07 14.17 -5.50
N ILE A 34 6.93 13.56 -4.33
CA ILE A 34 6.44 14.21 -3.13
C ILE A 34 7.59 14.22 -2.13
N VAL A 35 7.94 15.40 -1.65
CA VAL A 35 8.95 15.60 -0.63
C VAL A 35 8.22 15.75 0.70
N LEU A 36 8.58 14.89 1.66
CA LEU A 36 8.00 14.88 3.01
C LEU A 36 9.07 15.31 4.02
N PRO A 37 8.69 16.03 5.09
CA PRO A 37 9.54 16.17 6.27
C PRO A 37 9.94 14.80 6.81
N MET A 38 11.18 14.67 7.30
CA MET A 38 11.71 13.37 7.76
C MET A 38 10.85 12.73 8.85
N LYS A 39 10.27 13.54 9.73
CA LYS A 39 9.34 13.09 10.78
C LYS A 39 8.06 12.46 10.20
N ASP A 40 7.49 13.09 9.18
CA ASP A 40 6.29 12.60 8.50
C ASP A 40 6.59 11.34 7.69
N TYR A 41 7.77 11.27 7.07
CA TYR A 41 8.23 10.07 6.39
C TYR A 41 8.40 8.89 7.34
N GLN A 42 9.03 9.09 8.50
CA GLN A 42 9.18 8.05 9.53
C GLN A 42 7.82 7.58 10.06
N GLN A 43 6.89 8.50 10.29
CA GLN A 43 5.54 8.14 10.71
C GLN A 43 4.81 7.35 9.62
N PHE A 44 4.87 7.80 8.37
CA PHE A 44 4.29 7.09 7.24
C PHE A 44 4.89 5.70 7.08
N GLN A 45 6.22 5.58 7.18
CA GLN A 45 6.93 4.30 7.13
C GLN A 45 6.45 3.36 8.23
N SER A 46 6.34 3.82 9.48
CA SER A 46 5.85 3.01 10.60
C SER A 46 4.43 2.48 10.38
N ILE A 47 3.54 3.31 9.81
CA ILE A 47 2.17 2.93 9.47
C ILE A 47 2.16 1.87 8.36
N GLN A 48 2.99 2.04 7.33
CA GLN A 48 3.09 1.06 6.23
C GLN A 48 3.72 -0.26 6.69
N GLU A 49 4.72 -0.23 7.56
CA GLU A 49 5.32 -1.43 8.15
C GLU A 49 4.34 -2.20 9.02
N ALA A 50 3.53 -1.49 9.83
CA ALA A 50 2.46 -2.10 10.62
C ALA A 50 1.39 -2.75 9.73
N ARG A 51 0.97 -2.08 8.65
CA ARG A 51 0.03 -2.64 7.66
C ARG A 51 0.60 -3.85 6.94
N LEU A 52 1.85 -3.80 6.52
CA LEU A 52 2.53 -4.92 5.88
C LEU A 52 2.64 -6.12 6.82
N THR A 53 2.89 -5.87 8.11
CA THR A 53 2.96 -6.91 9.14
C THR A 53 1.60 -7.56 9.36
N ALA A 54 0.53 -6.78 9.47
CA ALA A 54 -0.84 -7.29 9.56
C ALA A 54 -1.22 -8.14 8.34
N LEU A 55 -0.95 -7.67 7.12
CA LEU A 55 -1.23 -8.44 5.90
C LEU A 55 -0.44 -9.75 5.83
N LYS A 56 0.82 -9.75 6.28
CA LYS A 56 1.62 -10.99 6.37
C LYS A 56 1.05 -11.96 7.40
N GLN A 57 0.56 -11.46 8.54
CA GLN A 57 -0.10 -12.29 9.55
C GLN A 57 -1.40 -12.90 9.01
N GLU A 58 -2.25 -12.10 8.37
CA GLU A 58 -3.50 -12.59 7.74
C GLU A 58 -3.21 -13.65 6.66
N LEU A 59 -2.21 -13.43 5.82
CA LEU A 59 -1.79 -14.39 4.81
C LEU A 59 -1.30 -15.70 5.45
N ASN A 60 -0.48 -15.61 6.51
CA ASN A 60 0.01 -16.79 7.21
C ASN A 60 -1.14 -17.56 7.88
N SER A 61 -2.08 -16.87 8.52
CA SER A 61 -3.26 -17.51 9.11
C SER A 61 -4.14 -18.17 8.06
N ALA A 62 -4.33 -17.54 6.89
CA ALA A 62 -5.05 -18.16 5.77
C ALA A 62 -4.32 -19.41 5.24
N LEU A 63 -2.99 -19.35 5.12
CA LEU A 63 -2.18 -20.50 4.70
C LEU A 63 -2.19 -21.64 5.74
N GLU A 64 -2.18 -21.32 7.03
CA GLU A 64 -2.31 -22.31 8.10
C GLU A 64 -3.69 -22.98 8.09
N LEU A 65 -4.76 -22.20 7.88
CA LEU A 65 -6.10 -22.75 7.70
C LEU A 65 -6.12 -23.69 6.50
N ILE A 66 -5.62 -23.26 5.33
CA ILE A 66 -5.53 -24.11 4.14
C ILE A 66 -4.73 -25.38 4.46
N ARG A 67 -3.57 -25.28 5.12
CA ARG A 67 -2.76 -26.45 5.51
C ARG A 67 -3.53 -27.41 6.42
N HIS A 68 -4.25 -26.90 7.43
CA HIS A 68 -5.11 -27.70 8.30
C HIS A 68 -6.27 -28.38 7.55
N TYR A 69 -6.89 -27.69 6.59
CA TYR A 69 -7.95 -28.27 5.77
C TYR A 69 -7.42 -29.26 4.72
N THR A 70 -6.27 -29.00 4.10
CA THR A 70 -5.62 -29.94 3.16
C THR A 70 -5.01 -31.17 3.82
N ALA A 71 -4.80 -31.14 5.15
CA ALA A 71 -4.35 -32.31 5.91
C ALA A 71 -5.50 -33.27 6.27
N HIS A 72 -6.76 -32.83 6.18
CA HIS A 72 -7.93 -33.60 6.62
C HIS A 72 -9.09 -33.70 5.60
N GLU A 73 -9.02 -33.02 4.45
CA GLU A 73 -9.99 -33.15 3.37
C GLU A 73 -9.27 -33.25 2.01
N SER A 74 -9.84 -34.05 1.11
CA SER A 74 -9.29 -34.24 -0.23
C SER A 74 -9.45 -32.97 -1.07
N LEU A 75 -8.49 -32.68 -1.97
CA LEU A 75 -8.53 -31.52 -2.88
C LEU A 75 -9.93 -31.22 -3.50
N PRO A 76 -10.73 -32.24 -3.90
CA PRO A 76 -12.08 -32.05 -4.43
C PRO A 76 -13.12 -31.48 -3.44
N GLU A 77 -12.99 -31.75 -2.14
CA GLU A 77 -13.89 -31.22 -1.10
C GLU A 77 -13.65 -29.72 -0.87
N LEU A 78 -12.37 -29.31 -0.89
CA LEU A 78 -11.97 -27.91 -0.86
C LEU A 78 -12.45 -27.15 -2.10
N GLU A 79 -12.36 -27.75 -3.29
CA GLU A 79 -12.89 -27.16 -4.53
C GLU A 79 -14.41 -26.98 -4.48
N SER A 80 -15.15 -27.98 -3.98
CA SER A 80 -16.60 -27.89 -3.82
C SER A 80 -17.01 -26.81 -2.82
N ARG A 81 -16.31 -26.70 -1.69
CA ARG A 81 -16.56 -25.64 -0.69
C ARG A 81 -16.22 -24.25 -1.22
N LEU A 82 -15.12 -24.11 -1.96
CA LEU A 82 -14.74 -22.84 -2.58
C LEU A 82 -15.77 -22.40 -3.64
N ALA A 83 -16.29 -23.34 -4.44
CA ALA A 83 -17.35 -23.07 -5.41
C ALA A 83 -18.66 -22.62 -4.73
N ALA A 84 -19.04 -23.27 -3.62
CA ALA A 84 -20.21 -22.86 -2.83
C ALA A 84 -20.04 -21.45 -2.24
N LEU A 85 -18.86 -21.12 -1.72
CA LEU A 85 -18.55 -19.79 -1.18
C LEU A 85 -18.54 -18.70 -2.26
N ARG A 86 -17.99 -18.98 -3.44
CA ARG A 86 -18.06 -18.07 -4.60
C ARG A 86 -19.50 -17.78 -4.99
N HIS A 87 -20.35 -18.81 -5.06
CA HIS A 87 -21.75 -18.64 -5.40
C HIS A 87 -22.50 -17.79 -4.38
N THR A 88 -22.24 -17.95 -3.07
CA THR A 88 -22.85 -17.10 -2.03
C THR A 88 -22.40 -15.66 -2.14
N ILE A 89 -21.11 -15.41 -2.40
CA ILE A 89 -20.58 -14.04 -2.61
C ILE A 89 -21.20 -13.41 -3.86
N GLU A 90 -21.37 -14.15 -4.94
CA GLU A 90 -22.05 -13.67 -6.16
C GLU A 90 -23.53 -13.37 -5.92
N GLN A 91 -24.20 -14.15 -5.06
CA GLN A 91 -25.59 -13.88 -4.65
C GLN A 91 -25.72 -12.67 -3.73
N GLU A 92 -24.74 -12.39 -2.88
CA GLU A 92 -24.73 -11.22 -2.00
C GLU A 92 -24.27 -9.94 -2.71
N MET A 93 -23.32 -10.02 -3.65
CA MET A 93 -22.87 -8.87 -4.46
C MET A 93 -23.78 -8.58 -5.67
N GLY A 94 -24.73 -9.47 -5.98
CA GLY A 94 -25.75 -9.30 -7.01
C GLY A 94 -27.04 -8.59 -6.55
N LYS A 95 -27.05 -8.02 -5.34
CA LYS A 95 -28.10 -7.14 -4.79
C LYS A 95 -27.52 -5.79 -4.41
#